data_AF-A0A7S2G3H0-F1
#
_entry.id   AF-A0A7S2G3H0-F1
#
_cell.length_a   1.000
_cell.length_b   1.000
_cell.length_c   1.000
_cell.angle_alpha   90.00
_cell.angle_beta   90.00
_cell.angle_gamma   90.00
#
_symmetry.space_group_name_H-M   'P 1'
#
loop_
_entity.id
_entity.type
_entity.pdbx_description
1 polymer ?
#
loop_
_entity_poly.entity_id
_entity_poly.type
_entity_poly.pdbx_seq_one_letter_code
_entity_poly.pdbx_strand_id
1 'polypeptide(L)'
;CGKAGMCEACGYKMACCRVGDFEAECNRGGCHKFHCCIEATVDCKWGDWEHWGSCTKTCGKGKKVRRRRVKINHQSGGKPCTGKDEEKTNCNSHRCPIDCRFKQWEDWARCSKSCGGGTQTRERSRENARDGGKPCKGPVEESRECKSFACPTLPPTPAPLPPPPPPPPPRPPPPP
;
A
#
# COMPACT_ATOMS: atom_id res chain seq x y z
N CYS A 1 19.97 -66.06 23.01
CA CYS A 1 19.08 -64.92 22.75
C CYS A 1 18.88 -64.82 21.24
N GLY A 2 17.78 -65.38 20.72
CA GLY A 2 17.59 -65.59 19.29
C GLY A 2 16.54 -64.63 18.74
N LYS A 3 17.02 -63.60 18.04
CA LYS A 3 16.30 -62.50 17.35
C LYS A 3 15.92 -61.33 18.25
N ALA A 4 16.61 -60.20 18.05
CA ALA A 4 16.15 -58.89 18.46
C ALA A 4 14.79 -58.62 17.81
N GLY A 5 13.75 -58.46 18.64
CA GLY A 5 12.37 -58.29 18.21
C GLY A 5 11.64 -57.25 19.05
N MET A 6 10.36 -57.02 18.73
CA MET A 6 9.46 -56.21 19.55
C MET A 6 8.74 -57.14 20.54
N CYS A 7 8.65 -56.74 21.81
CA CYS A 7 7.92 -57.50 22.82
C CYS A 7 6.43 -57.27 22.65
N GLU A 8 5.65 -58.32 22.40
CA GLU A 8 4.19 -58.20 22.17
C GLU A 8 3.41 -57.78 23.43
N ALA A 9 3.97 -58.01 24.63
CA ALA A 9 3.34 -57.63 25.89
C ALA A 9 3.49 -56.13 26.23
N CYS A 10 4.62 -55.51 25.83
CA CYS A 10 4.95 -54.14 26.22
C CYS A 10 5.13 -53.18 25.01
N GLY A 11 5.17 -53.69 23.77
CA GLY A 11 5.37 -52.90 22.55
C GLY A 11 6.80 -52.34 22.36
N TYR A 12 7.71 -52.62 23.29
CA TYR A 12 9.07 -52.09 23.30
C TYR A 12 10.08 -52.99 22.58
N LYS A 13 11.24 -52.42 22.23
CA LYS A 13 12.36 -53.21 21.69
C LYS A 13 12.95 -54.09 22.78
N MET A 14 13.13 -55.36 22.45
CA MET A 14 13.75 -56.34 23.34
C MET A 14 15.27 -56.23 23.24
N ALA A 15 15.93 -56.00 24.38
CA ALA A 15 17.37 -56.19 24.52
C ALA A 15 17.65 -57.43 25.37
N CYS A 16 18.73 -58.16 25.05
CA CYS A 16 19.15 -59.34 25.80
C CYS A 16 19.83 -58.92 27.11
N CYS A 17 19.35 -59.39 28.26
CA CYS A 17 20.08 -59.24 29.52
C CYS A 17 21.20 -60.29 29.60
N ARG A 18 22.39 -59.92 30.10
CA ARG A 18 23.40 -60.89 30.54
C ARG A 18 23.08 -61.31 31.99
N VAL A 19 23.38 -62.56 32.32
CA VAL A 19 23.18 -63.08 33.68
C VAL A 19 24.21 -62.41 34.60
N GLY A 20 23.75 -61.53 35.51
CA GLY A 20 24.61 -60.83 36.48
C GLY A 20 24.40 -59.32 36.59
N ASP A 21 23.68 -58.69 35.67
CA ASP A 21 23.44 -57.24 35.72
C ASP A 21 22.23 -56.92 36.63
N PHE A 22 22.52 -56.52 37.87
CA PHE A 22 21.54 -55.96 38.81
C PHE A 22 21.06 -54.59 38.29
N GLU A 23 19.77 -54.50 37.96
CA GLU A 23 18.90 -53.32 37.85
C GLU A 23 19.33 -52.08 37.04
N ALA A 24 20.58 -51.94 36.58
CA ALA A 24 21.09 -50.64 36.15
C ALA A 24 20.78 -50.25 34.68
N GLU A 25 20.32 -51.17 33.83
CA GLU A 25 20.05 -50.87 32.40
C GLU A 25 18.62 -51.14 31.94
N CYS A 26 17.72 -51.57 32.83
CA CYS A 26 16.31 -51.81 32.46
C CYS A 26 15.40 -50.75 33.07
N ASN A 27 15.10 -49.73 32.27
CA ASN A 27 14.57 -48.42 32.68
C ASN A 27 13.15 -48.39 33.30
N ARG A 28 12.62 -49.53 33.81
CA ARG A 28 11.51 -49.66 34.78
C ARG A 28 11.10 -51.13 34.98
N GLY A 29 11.77 -51.85 35.88
CA GLY A 29 11.11 -52.95 36.59
C GLY A 29 11.28 -54.38 36.06
N GLY A 30 12.44 -54.72 35.50
CA GLY A 30 12.91 -56.11 35.49
C GLY A 30 12.77 -56.91 34.18
N CYS A 31 13.39 -58.09 34.18
CA CYS A 31 13.57 -58.96 33.03
C CYS A 31 12.49 -60.05 33.01
N HIS A 32 11.65 -60.10 31.96
CA HIS A 32 10.69 -61.18 31.78
C HIS A 32 11.27 -62.22 30.81
N LYS A 33 11.78 -63.34 31.36
CA LYS A 33 12.26 -64.49 30.57
C LYS A 33 13.40 -64.14 29.59
N PHE A 34 14.44 -63.46 30.10
CA PHE A 34 15.72 -63.10 29.43
C PHE A 34 15.71 -61.86 28.51
N HIS A 35 14.63 -61.08 28.47
CA HIS A 35 14.56 -59.82 27.72
C HIS A 35 14.21 -58.63 28.60
N CYS A 36 14.88 -57.49 28.37
CA CYS A 36 14.50 -56.19 28.91
C CYS A 36 13.61 -55.43 27.90
N CYS A 37 12.52 -54.81 28.39
CA CYS A 37 11.75 -53.81 27.65
C CYS A 37 12.49 -52.47 27.78
N ILE A 38 13.24 -52.05 26.75
CA ILE A 38 13.84 -50.71 26.71
C ILE A 38 12.82 -49.76 26.09
N GLU A 39 12.45 -48.68 26.80
CA GLU A 39 11.65 -47.61 26.20
C GLU A 39 12.33 -47.14 24.92
N ALA A 40 11.66 -47.33 23.79
CA ALA A 40 12.20 -46.93 22.51
C ALA A 40 12.25 -45.40 22.48
N THR A 41 13.44 -44.83 22.38
CA THR A 41 13.62 -43.39 22.18
C THR A 41 12.87 -42.98 20.93
N VAL A 42 11.91 -42.07 21.06
CA VAL A 42 11.20 -41.49 19.91
C VAL A 42 11.81 -40.13 19.64
N ASP A 43 12.44 -39.98 18.48
CA ASP A 43 12.89 -38.68 18.02
C ASP A 43 11.72 -37.85 17.52
N CYS A 44 11.81 -36.54 17.77
CA CYS A 44 10.81 -35.60 17.31
C CYS A 44 10.71 -35.58 15.79
N LYS A 45 9.50 -35.49 15.25
CA LYS A 45 9.25 -35.31 13.81
C LYS A 45 8.38 -34.10 13.57
N TRP A 46 8.86 -33.21 12.70
CA TRP A 46 8.05 -32.14 12.15
C TRP A 46 6.88 -32.69 11.34
N GLY A 47 5.74 -32.00 11.40
CA GLY A 47 4.68 -32.13 10.42
C GLY A 47 5.02 -31.38 9.14
N ASP A 48 4.11 -31.50 8.17
CA ASP A 48 4.22 -30.78 6.91
C ASP A 48 4.10 -29.27 7.13
N TRP A 49 4.70 -28.51 6.21
CA TRP A 49 4.51 -27.07 6.19
C TRP A 49 3.08 -26.76 5.79
N GLU A 50 2.45 -25.86 6.53
CA GLU A 50 1.24 -25.18 6.10
C GLU A 50 1.51 -24.40 4.80
N HIS A 51 0.44 -24.12 4.05
CA HIS A 51 0.54 -23.23 2.91
C HIS A 51 1.07 -21.85 3.33
N TRP A 52 1.74 -21.17 2.39
CA TRP A 52 2.12 -19.78 2.60
C TRP A 52 0.88 -18.94 2.87
N GLY A 53 0.91 -18.16 3.94
CA GLY A 53 -0.09 -17.14 4.21
C GLY A 53 -0.06 -16.01 3.16
N SER A 54 -1.07 -15.15 3.24
CA SER A 54 -1.18 -13.98 2.37
C SER A 54 0.03 -13.05 2.49
N CYS A 55 0.38 -12.40 1.38
CA CYS A 55 1.43 -11.39 1.38
C CYS A 55 0.97 -10.15 2.17
N THR A 56 1.86 -9.58 2.98
CA THR A 56 1.55 -8.36 3.77
C THR A 56 1.27 -7.13 2.93
N LYS A 57 1.70 -7.12 1.67
CA LYS A 57 1.44 -6.05 0.72
C LYS A 57 1.06 -6.64 -0.62
N THR A 58 0.19 -5.97 -1.36
CA THR A 58 -0.14 -6.32 -2.75
C THR A 58 0.95 -5.90 -3.74
N CYS A 59 1.78 -4.91 -3.40
CA CYS A 59 2.90 -4.39 -4.18
C CYS A 59 4.00 -3.83 -3.25
N GLY A 60 5.15 -3.44 -3.77
CA GLY A 60 6.16 -2.70 -3.00
C GLY A 60 6.87 -3.53 -1.93
N LYS A 61 7.24 -4.77 -2.28
CA LYS A 61 8.01 -5.72 -1.45
C LYS A 61 7.29 -6.04 -0.13
N GLY A 62 6.30 -6.93 -0.21
CA GLY A 62 5.68 -7.56 0.95
C GLY A 62 6.46 -8.78 1.45
N LYS A 63 5.98 -9.36 2.55
CA LYS A 63 6.47 -10.62 3.12
C LYS A 63 5.30 -11.56 3.31
N LYS A 64 5.56 -12.86 3.21
CA LYS A 64 4.60 -13.92 3.55
C LYS A 64 5.27 -14.93 4.48
N VAL A 65 4.45 -15.60 5.27
CA VAL A 65 4.90 -16.50 6.33
C VAL A 65 4.23 -17.85 6.15
N ARG A 66 4.96 -18.94 6.38
CA ARG A 66 4.39 -20.27 6.55
C ARG A 66 4.89 -20.89 7.85
N ARG A 67 4.10 -21.78 8.43
CA ARG A 67 4.41 -22.45 9.69
C ARG A 67 4.29 -23.95 9.55
N ARG A 68 4.97 -24.68 10.43
CA ARG A 68 4.77 -26.11 10.62
C ARG A 68 4.70 -26.39 12.11
N ARG A 69 4.08 -27.50 12.47
CA ARG A 69 3.96 -27.93 13.87
C ARG A 69 4.69 -29.24 14.06
N VAL A 70 5.02 -29.57 15.30
CA VAL A 70 5.54 -30.89 15.63
C VAL A 70 4.42 -31.91 15.45
N LYS A 71 4.67 -32.94 14.63
CA LYS A 71 3.73 -34.05 14.41
C LYS A 71 3.95 -35.17 15.43
N ILE A 72 5.20 -35.40 15.81
CA ILE A 72 5.56 -36.37 16.85
C ILE A 72 6.54 -35.69 17.79
N ASN A 73 6.17 -35.57 19.07
CA ASN A 73 7.07 -35.07 20.10
C ASN A 73 8.11 -36.14 20.48
N HIS A 74 9.28 -35.69 20.93
CA HIS A 74 10.31 -36.60 21.42
C HIS A 74 9.91 -37.24 22.76
N GLN A 75 10.30 -38.50 22.97
CA GLN A 75 9.98 -39.27 24.17
C GLN A 75 11.18 -40.11 24.61
N SER A 76 11.23 -40.43 25.90
CA SER A 76 12.18 -41.40 26.50
C SER A 76 13.64 -41.11 26.16
N GLY A 77 14.05 -39.84 26.17
CA GLY A 77 15.41 -39.40 25.84
C GLY A 77 15.71 -39.22 24.35
N GLY A 78 14.69 -39.34 23.48
CA GLY A 78 14.82 -39.02 22.06
C GLY A 78 15.12 -37.54 21.79
N LYS A 79 15.61 -37.24 20.58
CA LYS A 79 16.09 -35.90 20.22
C LYS A 79 14.93 -34.92 19.95
N PRO A 80 14.99 -33.68 20.46
CA PRO A 80 13.99 -32.66 20.14
C PRO A 80 14.07 -32.25 18.67
N CYS A 81 12.99 -31.67 18.15
CA CYS A 81 12.95 -31.20 16.77
C CYS A 81 13.95 -30.05 16.59
N THR A 82 14.82 -30.17 15.59
CA THR A 82 15.77 -29.12 15.23
C THR A 82 15.29 -28.33 14.01
N GLY A 83 15.68 -27.06 13.94
CA GLY A 83 15.28 -26.12 12.89
C GLY A 83 14.08 -25.25 13.25
N LYS A 84 13.60 -24.45 12.29
CA LYS A 84 12.56 -23.45 12.49
C LYS A 84 11.17 -24.04 12.33
N ASP A 85 10.22 -23.56 13.11
CA ASP A 85 8.77 -23.78 13.00
C ASP A 85 8.08 -22.72 12.11
N GLU A 86 8.76 -21.62 11.83
CA GLU A 86 8.30 -20.51 10.99
C GLU A 86 9.32 -20.16 9.89
N GLU A 87 8.82 -19.92 8.68
CA GLU A 87 9.61 -19.41 7.55
C GLU A 87 8.99 -18.13 6.99
N LYS A 88 9.84 -17.17 6.59
CA LYS A 88 9.43 -15.90 5.98
C LYS A 88 10.11 -15.74 4.63
N THR A 89 9.36 -15.31 3.63
CA THR A 89 9.91 -14.97 2.32
C THR A 89 9.29 -13.69 1.77
N ASN A 90 9.98 -13.04 0.84
CA ASN A 90 9.48 -11.86 0.16
C ASN A 90 8.42 -12.24 -0.87
N CYS A 91 7.48 -11.33 -1.11
CA CYS A 91 6.43 -11.46 -2.12
C CYS A 91 6.06 -10.09 -2.66
N ASN A 92 5.41 -10.06 -3.83
CA ASN A 92 4.90 -8.83 -4.45
C ASN A 92 5.96 -7.72 -4.57
N SER A 93 7.09 -8.07 -5.19
CA SER A 93 8.23 -7.16 -5.40
C SER A 93 8.04 -6.13 -6.52
N HIS A 94 6.92 -6.17 -7.22
CA HIS A 94 6.59 -5.18 -8.25
C HIS A 94 6.32 -3.81 -7.62
N ARG A 95 6.55 -2.73 -8.39
CA ARG A 95 6.31 -1.35 -7.96
C ARG A 95 4.82 -1.14 -7.70
N CYS A 96 4.49 -0.27 -6.75
CA CYS A 96 3.10 0.08 -6.48
C CYS A 96 2.58 1.08 -7.51
N PRO A 97 1.32 0.95 -7.96
CA PRO A 97 0.69 1.95 -8.81
C PRO A 97 0.74 3.33 -8.16
N ILE A 98 1.17 4.33 -8.92
CA ILE A 98 1.14 5.74 -8.51
C ILE A 98 0.11 6.44 -9.39
N ASP A 99 -0.99 6.85 -8.76
CA ASP A 99 -2.05 7.59 -9.44
C ASP A 99 -1.58 9.00 -9.83
N CYS A 100 -2.11 9.49 -10.95
CA CYS A 100 -1.86 10.84 -11.41
C CYS A 100 -2.48 11.85 -10.43
N ARG A 101 -1.74 12.93 -10.14
CA ARG A 101 -2.20 13.99 -9.25
C ARG A 101 -2.06 15.35 -9.91
N PHE A 102 -3.10 16.16 -9.83
CA PHE A 102 -2.99 17.57 -10.20
C PHE A 102 -2.32 18.35 -9.07
N LYS A 103 -1.46 19.30 -9.43
CA LYS A 103 -1.04 20.35 -8.50
C LYS A 103 -2.18 21.36 -8.30
N GLN A 104 -1.96 22.30 -7.39
CA GLN A 104 -2.87 23.43 -7.22
C GLN A 104 -2.99 24.20 -8.54
N TRP A 105 -4.17 24.78 -8.78
CA TRP A 105 -4.34 25.73 -9.86
C TRP A 105 -3.48 26.95 -9.63
N GLU A 106 -2.87 27.44 -10.70
CA GLU A 106 -2.32 28.79 -10.71
C GLU A 106 -3.46 29.81 -10.54
N ASP A 107 -3.07 31.03 -10.18
CA ASP A 107 -4.01 32.15 -10.15
C ASP A 107 -4.59 32.41 -11.54
N TRP A 108 -5.79 32.99 -11.55
CA TRP A 108 -6.42 33.40 -12.80
C TRP A 108 -5.56 34.46 -13.49
N ALA A 109 -5.29 34.25 -14.77
CA ALA A 109 -4.68 35.25 -15.62
C ALA A 109 -5.57 36.51 -15.67
N ARG A 110 -4.98 37.63 -16.09
CA ARG A 110 -5.75 38.86 -16.27
C ARG A 110 -6.84 38.66 -17.31
N CYS A 111 -8.01 39.20 -17.05
CA CYS A 111 -9.11 39.22 -18.02
C CYS A 111 -8.67 39.85 -19.34
N SER A 112 -9.00 39.20 -20.46
CA SER A 112 -8.64 39.64 -21.82
C SER A 112 -9.16 41.03 -22.18
N LYS A 113 -10.26 41.45 -21.56
CA LYS A 113 -10.80 42.81 -21.68
C LYS A 113 -10.85 43.50 -20.33
N SER A 114 -10.92 44.83 -20.36
CA SER A 114 -11.23 45.66 -19.20
C SER A 114 -12.73 45.84 -18.99
N CYS A 115 -13.56 45.69 -20.03
CA CYS A 115 -15.01 45.85 -20.02
C CYS A 115 -15.64 45.10 -21.21
N GLY A 116 -16.95 45.01 -21.26
CA GLY A 116 -17.70 44.46 -22.40
C GLY A 116 -17.56 42.95 -22.56
N GLY A 117 -17.33 42.21 -21.48
CA GLY A 117 -17.21 40.75 -21.47
C GLY A 117 -15.87 40.26 -22.05
N GLY A 118 -14.97 39.83 -21.16
CA GLY A 118 -13.73 39.17 -21.48
C GLY A 118 -13.68 37.74 -20.95
N THR A 119 -12.54 37.10 -21.16
CA THR A 119 -12.24 35.73 -20.71
C THR A 119 -10.91 35.76 -19.97
N GLN A 120 -10.82 34.98 -18.90
CA GLN A 120 -9.59 34.72 -18.19
C GLN A 120 -9.37 33.21 -18.13
N THR A 121 -8.12 32.80 -18.19
CA THR A 121 -7.71 31.40 -18.13
C THR A 121 -6.87 31.18 -16.89
N ARG A 122 -6.79 29.93 -16.44
CA ARG A 122 -5.79 29.48 -15.47
C ARG A 122 -5.31 28.10 -15.87
N GLU A 123 -4.11 27.77 -15.44
CA GLU A 123 -3.48 26.50 -15.73
C GLU A 123 -3.11 25.79 -14.44
N ARG A 124 -2.91 24.47 -14.54
CA ARG A 124 -2.30 23.66 -13.48
C ARG A 124 -1.41 22.61 -14.09
N SER A 125 -0.34 22.28 -13.38
CA SER A 125 0.51 21.14 -13.73
C SER A 125 -0.02 19.84 -13.13
N ARG A 126 0.42 18.71 -13.68
CA ARG A 126 0.09 17.37 -13.17
C ARG A 126 1.33 16.50 -13.03
N GLU A 127 1.31 15.62 -12.06
CA GLU A 127 2.22 14.49 -11.95
C GLU A 127 1.57 13.29 -12.62
N ASN A 128 2.18 12.77 -13.68
CA ASN A 128 1.62 11.66 -14.46
C ASN A 128 1.59 10.35 -13.65
N ALA A 129 0.61 9.51 -13.95
CA ALA A 129 0.51 8.17 -13.38
C ALA A 129 1.72 7.31 -13.76
N ARG A 130 2.11 6.39 -12.87
CA ARG A 130 3.19 5.41 -13.08
C ARG A 130 2.77 4.04 -12.58
N ASP A 131 3.47 3.01 -13.06
CA ASP A 131 3.35 1.62 -12.58
C ASP A 131 1.89 1.09 -12.59
N GLY A 132 1.09 1.49 -13.60
CA GLY A 132 -0.31 1.10 -13.75
C GLY A 132 -1.31 1.93 -12.92
N GLY A 133 -0.88 3.07 -12.35
CA GLY A 133 -1.76 3.99 -11.65
C GLY A 133 -2.80 4.66 -12.55
N LYS A 134 -3.83 5.23 -11.93
CA LYS A 134 -4.96 5.86 -12.64
C LYS A 134 -4.55 7.19 -13.27
N PRO A 135 -4.94 7.46 -14.54
CA PRO A 135 -4.66 8.74 -15.17
C PRO A 135 -5.51 9.86 -14.53
N CYS A 136 -5.02 11.09 -14.64
CA CYS A 136 -5.75 12.26 -14.16
C CYS A 136 -7.03 12.44 -14.97
N LYS A 137 -8.14 12.69 -14.29
CA LYS A 137 -9.42 13.03 -14.92
C LYS A 137 -9.67 14.53 -14.81
N GLY A 138 -9.87 15.19 -15.95
CA GLY A 138 -10.13 16.61 -16.05
C GLY A 138 -9.02 17.38 -16.77
N PRO A 139 -9.23 18.69 -17.03
CA PRO A 139 -8.33 19.48 -17.84
C PRO A 139 -7.15 20.03 -17.05
N VAL A 140 -6.09 20.43 -17.77
CA VAL A 140 -4.92 21.17 -17.25
C VAL A 140 -5.10 22.69 -17.38
N GLU A 141 -6.07 23.13 -18.18
CA GLU A 141 -6.42 24.53 -18.40
C GLU A 141 -7.92 24.72 -18.13
N GLU A 142 -8.29 25.86 -17.57
CA GLU A 142 -9.69 26.24 -17.37
C GLU A 142 -9.89 27.69 -17.79
N SER A 143 -11.01 27.96 -18.46
CA SER A 143 -11.40 29.30 -18.92
C SER A 143 -12.72 29.72 -18.27
N ARG A 144 -12.84 30.99 -17.89
CA ARG A 144 -14.12 31.59 -17.44
C ARG A 144 -14.29 33.01 -17.95
N GLU A 145 -15.55 33.45 -17.97
CA GLU A 145 -15.89 34.83 -18.28
C GLU A 145 -15.48 35.79 -17.16
N CYS A 146 -15.21 37.04 -17.53
CA CYS A 146 -14.82 38.10 -16.61
C CYS A 146 -15.19 39.48 -17.16
N LYS A 147 -15.31 40.47 -16.25
CA LYS A 147 -15.58 41.89 -16.58
C LYS A 147 -16.74 42.07 -17.58
N SER A 148 -17.91 41.54 -17.21
CA SER A 148 -19.16 41.62 -17.97
C SER A 148 -19.83 43.01 -17.97
N PHE A 149 -19.28 44.00 -17.26
CA PHE A 149 -19.83 45.35 -17.25
C PHE A 149 -19.60 46.07 -18.58
N ALA A 150 -20.55 46.90 -19.01
CA ALA A 150 -20.45 47.65 -20.26
C ALA A 150 -19.23 48.58 -20.29
N CYS A 151 -18.65 48.76 -21.47
CA CYS A 151 -17.57 49.72 -21.65
C CYS A 151 -18.09 51.16 -21.56
N PRO A 152 -17.31 52.10 -21.03
CA PRO A 152 -17.66 53.50 -21.07
C PRO A 152 -17.80 53.93 -22.54
N THR A 153 -18.99 54.42 -22.90
CA THR A 153 -19.21 55.04 -24.21
C THR A 153 -18.46 56.37 -24.23
N LEU A 154 -17.73 56.65 -25.32
CA LEU A 154 -17.15 57.98 -25.52
C LEU A 154 -18.26 59.03 -25.38
N PRO A 155 -17.99 60.16 -24.70
CA PRO A 155 -18.98 61.24 -24.63
C PRO A 155 -19.38 61.64 -26.05
N PRO A 156 -20.68 61.92 -26.30
CA PRO A 156 -21.12 62.36 -27.61
C PRO A 156 -20.28 63.57 -28.03
N THR A 157 -19.81 63.58 -29.26
CA THR A 157 -19.12 64.73 -29.83
C THR A 157 -20.02 65.96 -29.61
N PRO A 158 -19.54 67.03 -28.93
CA PRO A 158 -20.36 68.21 -28.71
C PRO A 158 -20.89 68.68 -30.06
N ALA A 159 -22.20 68.96 -30.15
CA ALA A 159 -22.78 69.56 -31.33
C ALA A 159 -21.98 70.83 -31.71
N PRO A 160 -21.81 71.14 -33.02
CA PRO A 160 -21.18 72.38 -33.43
C PRO A 160 -21.82 73.56 -32.69
N LEU A 161 -21.00 74.39 -32.06
CA LEU A 161 -21.49 75.57 -31.34
C LEU A 161 -22.35 76.40 -32.31
N PRO A 162 -23.53 76.89 -31.90
CA PRO A 162 -24.34 77.77 -32.73
C PRO A 162 -23.53 79.03 -33.07
N PRO A 163 -23.71 79.60 -34.29
CA PRO A 163 -23.02 80.83 -34.66
C PRO A 163 -23.36 81.94 -33.65
N PRO A 164 -22.39 82.83 -33.32
CA PRO A 164 -22.64 83.91 -32.39
C PRO A 164 -23.79 84.80 -32.89
N PRO A 165 -24.62 85.35 -31.99
CA PRO A 165 -25.70 86.24 -32.37
C PRO A 165 -25.13 87.48 -33.08
N PRO A 166 -25.86 88.04 -34.06
CA PRO A 166 -25.43 89.25 -34.73
C PRO A 166 -25.25 90.39 -33.73
N PRO A 167 -24.26 91.28 -33.94
CA PRO A 167 -24.05 92.42 -33.06
C PRO A 167 -25.30 93.30 -33.00
N PRO A 168 -25.61 93.90 -31.84
CA PRO A 168 -26.76 94.78 -31.71
C PRO A 168 -26.63 95.97 -32.66
N PRO A 169 -27.76 96.49 -33.17
CA PRO A 169 -27.74 97.66 -34.04
C PRO A 169 -27.12 98.86 -33.30
N PRO A 170 -26.41 99.74 -34.02
CA PRO A 170 -25.84 100.95 -33.43
C PRO A 170 -26.94 101.78 -32.79
N ARG A 171 -26.66 102.25 -31.57
CA ARG A 171 -27.57 103.12 -30.82
C ARG A 171 -27.81 104.39 -31.64
N PRO A 172 -29.06 104.84 -31.81
CA PRO A 172 -29.33 106.08 -32.53
C PRO A 172 -28.65 107.26 -31.84
N PRO A 173 -28.16 108.25 -32.62
CA PRO A 173 -27.56 109.45 -32.05
C PRO A 173 -28.58 110.20 -31.19
N PRO A 174 -28.13 110.86 -30.11
CA PRO A 174 -29.01 111.70 -29.29
C PRO A 174 -29.58 112.86 -30.14
N PRO A 175 -30.84 113.26 -29.90
CA PRO A 175 -31.44 114.40 -30.59
C PRO A 175 -30.74 115.71 -30.17
N PRO A 176 -30.76 116.74 -31.04
CA PRO A 176 -30.17 118.05 -30.78
C PRO A 176 -30.88 118.83 -29.68
#